data_AF-A0A178IPA3-F1
#
_entry.id   AF-A0A178IPA3-F1
#
_cell.length_a   1.000
_cell.length_b   1.000
_cell.length_c   1.000
_cell.angle_alpha   90.00
_cell.angle_beta   90.00
_cell.angle_gamma   90.00
#
_symmetry.space_group_name_H-M   'P 1'
#
loop_
_entity.id
_entity.type
_entity.pdbx_description
1 polymer ?
#
loop_
_entity_poly.entity_id
_entity_poly.type
_entity_poly.pdbx_seq_one_letter_code
_entity_poly.pdbx_strand_id
1 'polypeptide(L)'
;MSWKTLTLDEDAYNLMKKAKLPRESFGDMVRRVFVEKDADPSDLVDELFREYGGKGMMPSAARARMSKAQATPVRSSRPPRRARHAV
;
A
#
# COMPACT_ATOMS: atom_id res chain seq x y z
N MET A 1 30.13 -20.08 3.98
CA MET A 1 28.75 -19.96 3.47
C MET A 1 27.82 -19.80 4.65
N SER A 2 27.11 -18.67 4.78
CA SER A 2 26.06 -18.51 5.80
C SER A 2 24.71 -18.87 5.18
N TRP A 3 24.02 -19.85 5.72
CA TRP A 3 22.65 -20.17 5.30
C TRP A 3 21.67 -19.24 6.01
N LYS A 4 20.67 -18.75 5.27
CA LYS A 4 19.59 -17.91 5.81
C LYS A 4 18.28 -18.68 5.66
N THR A 5 17.52 -18.75 6.74
CA THR A 5 16.19 -19.35 6.73
C THR A 5 15.16 -18.26 6.47
N LEU A 6 14.22 -18.53 5.56
CA LEU A 6 13.12 -17.63 5.23
C LEU A 6 11.81 -18.33 5.58
N THR A 7 10.95 -17.64 6.32
CA THR A 7 9.55 -18.05 6.57
C THR A 7 8.65 -17.33 5.59
N LEU A 8 7.79 -18.08 4.92
CA LEU A 8 6.89 -17.60 3.87
C LEU A 8 5.50 -18.19 4.11
N ASP A 9 4.47 -17.46 3.70
CA ASP A 9 3.12 -17.99 3.62
C ASP A 9 3.04 -19.10 2.56
N GLU A 10 2.19 -20.10 2.81
CA GLU A 10 2.07 -21.28 1.96
C GLU A 10 1.63 -20.94 0.53
N ASP A 11 0.72 -19.97 0.39
CA ASP A 11 0.26 -19.47 -0.91
C ASP A 11 1.40 -18.81 -1.70
N ALA A 12 2.22 -18.01 -1.02
CA ALA A 12 3.38 -17.36 -1.62
C ALA A 12 4.41 -18.41 -2.09
N TYR A 13 4.66 -19.43 -1.27
CA TYR A 13 5.54 -20.54 -1.64
C TYR A 13 5.04 -21.28 -2.89
N ASN A 14 3.74 -21.56 -2.97
CA ASN A 14 3.14 -22.24 -4.12
C ASN A 14 3.23 -21.42 -5.41
N LEU A 15 3.04 -20.10 -5.33
CA LEU A 15 3.24 -19.20 -6.47
C LEU A 15 4.70 -19.18 -6.93
N MET A 16 5.64 -19.06 -5.99
CA MET A 16 7.06 -19.06 -6.28
C MET A 16 7.54 -20.38 -6.90
N LYS A 17 6.99 -21.51 -6.44
CA LYS A 17 7.27 -22.83 -7.02
C LYS A 17 6.83 -22.94 -8.48
N LYS A 18 5.72 -22.29 -8.87
CA LYS A 18 5.26 -22.24 -10.27
C LYS A 18 6.14 -21.35 -11.16
N ALA A 19 6.74 -20.30 -10.60
CA ALA A 19 7.59 -19.36 -11.32
C ALA A 19 9.04 -19.85 -11.54
N LYS A 20 9.39 -21.00 -10.94
CA LYS A 20 10.72 -21.60 -10.99
C LYS A 20 10.99 -22.25 -12.34
N LEU A 21 12.13 -21.93 -12.95
CA LEU A 21 12.53 -22.53 -14.23
C LEU A 21 13.14 -23.94 -14.06
N PRO A 22 13.08 -24.79 -15.11
CA PRO A 22 13.79 -26.06 -15.10
C PRO A 22 15.29 -25.80 -14.94
N ARG A 23 15.91 -26.43 -13.93
CA ARG A 23 17.34 -26.30 -13.56
C ARG A 23 17.75 -25.04 -12.78
N GLU A 24 16.80 -24.24 -12.32
CA GLU A 24 17.06 -23.10 -11.43
C GLU A 24 17.06 -23.54 -9.96
N SER A 25 17.89 -22.94 -9.09
CA SER A 25 17.74 -23.12 -7.63
C SER A 25 16.67 -22.18 -7.08
N PHE A 26 16.05 -22.52 -5.95
CA PHE A 26 15.03 -21.64 -5.37
C PHE A 26 15.61 -20.28 -4.95
N GLY A 27 16.87 -20.27 -4.51
CA GLY A 27 17.59 -19.03 -4.19
C GLY A 27 17.89 -18.18 -5.42
N ASP A 28 18.22 -18.80 -6.56
CA ASP A 28 18.44 -18.07 -7.82
C ASP A 28 17.14 -17.48 -8.35
N MET A 29 16.03 -18.21 -8.24
CA MET A 29 14.71 -17.67 -8.58
C MET A 29 14.33 -16.48 -7.71
N VAL A 30 14.59 -16.54 -6.39
CA VAL A 30 14.36 -15.39 -5.50
C VAL A 30 15.19 -14.19 -5.95
N ARG A 31 16.48 -14.38 -6.25
CA ARG A 31 17.33 -13.30 -6.75
C ARG A 31 16.85 -12.77 -8.09
N ARG A 32 16.47 -13.62 -9.04
CA ARG A 32 15.94 -13.18 -10.33
C ARG A 32 14.63 -12.41 -10.20
N VAL A 33 13.71 -12.86 -9.36
CA VAL A 33 12.40 -12.22 -9.20
C VAL A 33 12.49 -10.93 -8.38
N PHE A 34 13.38 -10.87 -7.39
CA PHE A 34 13.42 -9.78 -6.40
C PHE A 34 14.67 -8.89 -6.48
N VAL A 35 15.79 -9.36 -7.04
CA VAL A 35 17.07 -8.61 -7.17
C VAL A 35 17.30 -8.15 -8.60
N GLU A 36 16.93 -8.90 -9.65
CA GLU A 36 16.91 -8.32 -11.02
C GLU A 36 15.77 -7.31 -11.22
N LYS A 37 14.85 -7.23 -10.26
CA LYS A 37 13.89 -6.13 -10.11
C LYS A 37 14.40 -5.02 -9.18
N ASP A 38 15.71 -4.86 -9.02
CA ASP A 38 16.34 -3.68 -8.42
C ASP A 38 16.12 -2.43 -9.32
N ALA A 39 14.86 -2.06 -9.53
CA ALA A 39 14.50 -0.67 -9.34
C ALA A 39 14.70 -0.42 -7.84
N ASP A 40 15.45 0.63 -7.49
CA ASP A 40 15.60 1.03 -6.10
C ASP A 40 14.19 1.07 -5.48
N PRO A 41 13.92 0.48 -4.30
CA PRO A 41 12.62 0.61 -3.66
C PRO A 41 12.15 2.08 -3.57
N SER A 42 13.09 3.04 -3.55
CA SER A 42 12.87 4.47 -3.77
C SER A 42 12.21 4.78 -5.13
N ASP A 43 12.75 4.24 -6.21
CA ASP A 43 12.26 4.43 -7.58
C ASP A 43 10.87 3.81 -7.76
N LEU A 44 10.62 2.65 -7.17
CA LEU A 44 9.30 2.01 -7.23
C LEU A 44 8.26 2.83 -6.45
N VAL A 45 8.67 3.41 -5.32
CA VAL A 45 7.83 4.33 -4.53
C VAL A 45 7.57 5.61 -5.30
N ASP A 46 8.57 6.17 -5.99
CA ASP A 46 8.43 7.37 -6.83
C ASP A 46 7.59 7.11 -8.08
N GLU A 47 7.66 5.91 -8.67
CA GLU A 47 6.79 5.48 -9.77
C GLU A 47 5.35 5.27 -9.29
N LEU A 48 5.16 4.69 -8.10
CA LEU A 48 3.88 4.66 -7.40
C LEU A 48 3.38 6.07 -7.05
N PHE A 49 4.25 7.01 -6.68
CA PHE A 49 3.88 8.42 -6.47
C PHE A 49 3.67 9.17 -7.79
N ARG A 50 4.23 8.74 -8.91
CA ARG A 50 3.93 9.31 -10.24
C ARG A 50 2.62 8.79 -10.81
N GLU A 51 2.39 7.49 -10.73
CA GLU A 51 1.15 6.85 -11.16
C GLU A 51 -0.02 7.16 -10.23
N TYR A 52 0.22 7.28 -8.91
CA TYR A 52 -0.83 7.42 -7.88
C TYR A 52 -0.69 8.65 -6.97
N GLY A 53 0.45 9.34 -6.98
CA GLY A 53 0.81 10.39 -6.00
C GLY A 53 0.65 11.83 -6.46
N GLY A 54 -0.34 12.11 -7.32
CA GLY A 54 -0.96 13.45 -7.39
C GLY A 54 -2.37 13.48 -6.81
N LYS A 55 -3.03 12.32 -6.71
CA LYS A 55 -4.43 12.17 -6.31
C LYS A 55 -4.57 10.84 -5.61
N GLY A 56 -4.34 10.86 -4.29
CA GLY A 56 -4.31 9.67 -3.43
C GLY A 56 -5.36 8.62 -3.78
N MET A 57 -4.97 7.35 -3.64
CA MET A 57 -5.85 6.18 -3.74
C MET A 57 -7.02 6.30 -2.76
N MET A 58 -8.08 6.98 -3.19
CA MET A 58 -9.42 6.69 -2.74
C MET A 58 -10.02 5.78 -3.82
N PRO A 59 -10.21 4.47 -3.55
CA PRO A 59 -11.04 3.63 -4.39
C PRO A 59 -12.35 4.36 -4.74
N SER A 60 -12.93 4.11 -5.91
CA SER A 60 -14.18 4.78 -6.35
C SER A 60 -15.27 4.74 -5.27
N ALA A 61 -15.37 3.61 -4.57
CA ALA A 61 -16.24 3.42 -3.40
C ALA A 61 -15.92 4.39 -2.24
N ALA A 62 -14.65 4.63 -1.95
CA ALA A 62 -14.23 5.56 -0.90
C ALA A 62 -14.44 7.03 -1.30
N ARG A 63 -14.25 7.39 -2.59
CA ARG A 63 -14.62 8.71 -3.12
C ARG A 63 -16.11 8.98 -3.01
N ALA A 64 -16.94 7.99 -3.34
CA ALA A 64 -18.39 8.10 -3.21
C ALA A 64 -18.84 8.31 -1.75
N ARG A 65 -18.19 7.62 -0.80
CA ARG A 65 -18.45 7.83 0.65
C ARG A 65 -18.04 9.23 1.09
N MET A 66 -16.88 9.72 0.67
CA MET A 66 -16.39 11.05 1.01
C MET A 66 -17.30 12.14 0.46
N SER A 67 -17.72 12.03 -0.81
CA SER A 67 -18.64 12.98 -1.45
C SER A 67 -20.00 13.03 -0.72
N LYS A 68 -20.55 11.86 -0.33
CA LYS A 68 -21.78 11.82 0.48
C LYS A 68 -21.61 12.48 1.85
N ALA A 69 -20.49 12.24 2.54
CA ALA A 69 -20.21 12.85 3.84
C ALA A 69 -20.03 14.38 3.74
N GLN A 70 -19.47 14.88 2.64
CA GLN A 70 -19.37 16.32 2.38
C GLN A 70 -20.71 16.97 2.02
N ALA A 71 -21.59 16.26 1.31
CA ALA A 71 -22.92 16.77 0.96
C ALA A 71 -23.85 16.88 2.20
N THR A 72 -23.68 15.97 3.17
CA THR A 72 -24.40 15.99 4.46
C THR A 72 -23.42 15.97 5.62
N PRO A 73 -22.77 17.10 5.94
CA PRO A 73 -21.86 17.16 7.06
C PRO A 73 -22.63 17.00 8.36
N VAL A 74 -22.21 16.05 9.20
CA VAL A 74 -22.78 15.86 10.53
C VAL A 74 -22.40 17.08 11.38
N ARG A 75 -23.34 18.02 11.54
CA ARG A 75 -23.14 19.16 12.43
C ARG A 75 -23.17 18.64 13.86
N SER A 76 -22.18 19.01 14.66
CA SER A 76 -22.18 18.68 16.09
C SER A 76 -23.44 19.27 16.73
N SER A 77 -24.13 18.52 17.58
CA SER A 77 -25.23 19.01 18.43
C SER A 77 -24.74 19.93 19.56
N ARG A 78 -23.46 20.29 19.55
CA ARG A 78 -22.83 21.04 20.64
C ARG A 78 -23.50 22.41 20.72
N PRO A 79 -24.13 22.76 21.86
CA PRO A 79 -24.77 24.05 22.00
C PRO A 79 -23.71 25.15 21.82
N PRO A 80 -24.04 26.26 21.14
CA PRO A 80 -23.10 27.35 20.94
C PRO A 80 -22.61 27.81 22.32
N ARG A 81 -21.28 27.86 22.50
CA ARG A 81 -20.69 28.44 23.71
C ARG A 81 -21.14 29.88 23.76
N ARG A 82 -21.97 30.23 24.77
CA ARG A 82 -22.33 31.62 25.06
C ARG A 82 -21.04 32.43 25.10
N ALA A 83 -20.88 33.37 24.18
CA ALA A 83 -19.83 34.37 24.27
C ALA A 83 -20.07 35.13 25.58
N ARG A 84 -19.26 34.84 26.59
CA ARG A 84 -19.13 35.72 27.74
C ARG A 84 -18.37 36.93 27.24
N HIS A 85 -19.11 37.91 26.69
CA HIS A 85 -18.61 39.28 26.71
C HIS A 85 -18.53 39.68 28.17
N ALA A 86 -17.30 39.73 28.67
CA ALA A 86 -16.97 40.44 29.89
C ALA A 86 -16.61 41.87 29.50
N VAL A 87 -17.26 42.81 30.21
CA VAL A 87 -17.10 44.27 30.21
C VAL A 87 -17.75 44.99 29.03
#